data_AF-L7FFU2-F1
#
_entry.id   AF-L7FFU2-F1
#
_cell.length_a   1.000
_cell.length_b   1.000
_cell.length_c   1.000
_cell.angle_alpha   90.00
_cell.angle_beta   90.00
_cell.angle_gamma   90.00
#
_symmetry.space_group_name_H-M   'P 1'
#
loop_
_entity.id
_entity.type
_entity.pdbx_description
1 polymer ?
#
loop_
_entity_poly.entity_id
_entity_poly.type
_entity_poly.pdbx_seq_one_letter_code
_entity_poly.pdbx_strand_id
1 'polypeptide(L)'
;MKTKTIRVNHFTVAALCRANPGEWQDVGEYNPSQSAWGVANTIRRAYLKAEDRRCAWTPAGAFEARHGLTEFGARVEARYVGGGGAPRG
;
A
#
# COMPACT_ATOMS: atom_id res chain seq x y z
N MET A 1 -11.88 -23.17 -7.07
CA MET A 1 -10.41 -23.14 -6.93
C MET A 1 -10.07 -22.02 -5.94
N LYS A 2 -9.33 -22.30 -4.85
CA LYS A 2 -8.94 -21.26 -3.87
C LYS A 2 -7.67 -20.59 -4.37
N THR A 3 -7.78 -19.37 -4.90
CA THR A 3 -6.63 -18.59 -5.36
C THR A 3 -5.68 -18.38 -4.18
N LYS A 4 -4.47 -18.94 -4.26
CA LYS A 4 -3.44 -18.85 -3.23
C LYS A 4 -3.14 -17.38 -2.98
N THR A 5 -3.66 -16.83 -1.89
CA THR A 5 -3.34 -15.48 -1.45
C THR A 5 -1.84 -15.46 -1.14
N ILE A 6 -1.03 -14.98 -2.08
CA ILE A 6 0.37 -14.68 -1.80
C ILE A 6 0.33 -13.60 -0.73
N ARG A 7 0.74 -13.94 0.50
CA ARG A 7 0.82 -12.98 1.59
C ARG A 7 1.96 -12.03 1.25
N VAL A 8 1.63 -10.92 0.59
CA VAL A 8 2.62 -9.92 0.23
C VAL A 8 3.20 -9.32 1.50
N ASN A 9 4.53 -9.29 1.59
CA ASN A 9 5.22 -8.68 2.71
C ASN A 9 5.28 -7.16 2.50
N HIS A 10 4.36 -6.45 3.15
CA HIS A 10 4.29 -4.99 3.07
C HIS A 10 5.59 -4.28 3.48
N PHE A 11 6.41 -4.87 4.37
CA PHE A 11 7.70 -4.29 4.74
C PHE A 11 8.70 -4.32 3.58
N THR A 12 8.72 -5.43 2.83
CA THR A 12 9.57 -5.56 1.65
C THR A 12 9.16 -4.56 0.58
N VAL A 13 7.85 -4.43 0.31
CA VAL A 13 7.36 -3.47 -0.68
C VAL A 13 7.65 -2.03 -0.25
N ALA A 14 7.40 -1.69 1.01
CA ALA A 14 7.70 -0.35 1.52
C ALA A 14 9.21 -0.03 1.49
N ALA A 15 10.08 -1.02 1.72
CA ALA A 15 11.52 -0.86 1.57
C ALA A 15 11.91 -0.63 0.10
N LEU A 16 11.32 -1.38 -0.83
CA LEU A 16 11.53 -1.19 -2.28
C LEU A 16 11.06 0.18 -2.76
N CYS A 17 9.88 0.63 -2.31
CA CYS A 17 9.40 1.98 -2.60
C CYS A 17 10.35 3.06 -2.04
N ARG A 18 10.88 2.88 -0.82
CA ARG A 18 11.85 3.83 -0.24
C ARG A 18 13.18 3.85 -0.99
N ALA A 19 13.62 2.69 -1.49
CA ALA A 19 14.81 2.58 -2.32
C ALA A 19 14.64 3.24 -3.70
N ASN A 20 13.40 3.24 -4.22
CA ASN A 20 13.04 3.79 -5.53
C ASN A 20 11.91 4.84 -5.39
N PRO A 21 12.21 6.03 -4.85
CA PRO A 21 11.21 7.08 -4.66
C PRO A 21 10.56 7.50 -5.99
N GLY A 22 9.24 7.69 -5.98
CA GLY A 22 8.46 8.06 -7.16
C GLY A 22 7.98 6.89 -8.03
N GLU A 23 8.57 5.70 -7.89
CA GLU A 23 8.18 4.53 -8.66
C GLU A 23 7.00 3.77 -8.03
N TRP A 24 6.04 3.36 -8.88
CA TRP A 24 4.92 2.53 -8.47
C TRP A 24 5.34 1.08 -8.37
N GLN A 25 5.22 0.51 -7.17
CA GLN A 25 5.52 -0.88 -6.87
C GLN A 25 4.22 -1.66 -6.64
N ASP A 26 4.21 -2.91 -7.10
CA ASP A 26 3.08 -3.81 -6.90
C ASP A 26 2.99 -4.26 -5.43
N VAL A 27 1.84 -4.02 -4.80
CA VAL A 27 1.55 -4.50 -3.45
C VAL A 27 0.76 -5.81 -3.49
N GLY A 28 0.11 -6.11 -4.61
CA GLY A 28 -0.61 -7.35 -4.84
C GLY A 28 -2.03 -7.17 -5.35
N GLU A 29 -2.64 -8.28 -5.77
CA GLU A 29 -4.00 -8.34 -6.25
C GLU A 29 -4.93 -8.98 -5.21
N TYR A 30 -6.09 -8.35 -5.01
CA TYR A 30 -7.10 -8.76 -4.06
C TYR A 30 -8.42 -9.06 -4.78
N ASN A 31 -8.95 -10.26 -4.57
CA ASN A 31 -10.21 -10.70 -5.18
C ASN A 31 -11.44 -9.90 -4.69
N PRO A 32 -11.50 -9.37 -3.45
CA PRO A 32 -12.47 -8.33 -3.13
C PRO A 32 -11.88 -6.94 -3.38
N SER A 33 -12.53 -6.13 -4.21
CA SER A 33 -12.19 -4.71 -4.40
C SER A 33 -12.23 -3.93 -3.07
N GLN A 34 -13.09 -4.34 -2.14
CA GLN A 34 -13.15 -3.77 -0.79
C GLN A 34 -11.86 -4.01 0.00
N SER A 35 -11.23 -5.18 -0.15
CA SER A 35 -9.94 -5.47 0.48
C SER A 35 -8.83 -4.61 -0.11
N ALA A 36 -8.81 -4.45 -1.44
CA ALA A 36 -7.85 -3.56 -2.11
C ALA A 36 -7.99 -2.11 -1.63
N TRP A 37 -9.22 -1.62 -1.47
CA TRP A 37 -9.49 -0.28 -0.93
C TRP A 37 -8.98 -0.12 0.50
N GLY A 38 -9.24 -1.11 1.37
CA GLY A 38 -8.76 -1.11 2.75
C GLY A 38 -7.23 -1.10 2.86
N VAL A 39 -6.55 -1.86 1.99
CA VAL A 39 -5.08 -1.88 1.91
C VAL A 39 -4.55 -0.53 1.41
N ALA A 40 -5.11 0.03 0.33
CA ALA A 40 -4.70 1.34 -0.17
C ALA A 40 -4.88 2.45 0.88
N ASN A 41 -5.98 2.42 1.63
CA ASN A 41 -6.22 3.37 2.73
C ASN A 41 -5.19 3.19 3.86
N THR A 42 -4.85 1.96 4.21
CA THR A 42 -3.84 1.63 5.23
C THR A 42 -2.46 2.16 4.83
N ILE A 43 -2.08 2.03 3.56
CA ILE A 43 -0.81 2.53 3.03
C ILE A 43 -0.73 4.05 3.14
N ARG A 44 -1.76 4.75 2.66
CA ARG A 44 -1.81 6.23 2.68
C ARG A 44 -1.77 6.79 4.10
N ARG A 45 -2.55 6.20 5.00
CA ARG A 45 -2.71 6.70 6.39
C ARG A 45 -1.66 6.14 7.35
N ALA A 46 -0.83 5.19 6.92
CA ALA A 46 0.00 4.37 7.80
C ALA A 46 -0.78 3.81 9.01
N TYR A 47 -2.08 3.49 8.82
CA TYR A 47 -2.98 3.20 9.94
C TYR A 47 -2.63 1.86 10.61
N LEU A 48 -2.43 1.89 11.91
CA LEU A 48 -2.20 0.71 12.74
C LEU A 48 -3.46 0.36 13.51
N LYS A 49 -3.89 -0.89 13.43
CA LYS A 49 -5.03 -1.39 14.20
C LYS A 49 -4.69 -1.63 15.69
N ALA A 50 -3.39 -1.63 16.03
CA ALA A 50 -2.88 -1.80 17.39
C ALA A 50 -1.62 -0.95 17.57
N GLU A 51 -1.54 -0.18 18.66
CA GLU A 51 -0.43 0.75 18.97
C GLU A 51 0.96 0.08 19.02
N ASP A 52 1.02 -1.22 19.33
CA ASP A 52 2.28 -1.96 19.50
C ASP A 52 2.93 -2.43 18.19
N ARG A 53 2.25 -2.31 17.05
CA ARG A 53 2.76 -2.84 15.77
C ARG A 53 3.44 -1.76 14.94
N ARG A 54 4.62 -2.03 14.40
CA ARG A 54 5.26 -1.14 13.40
C ARG A 54 4.48 -1.19 12.08
N CYS A 55 4.14 -0.03 11.52
CA CYS A 55 3.57 0.03 10.16
C CYS A 55 4.70 0.17 9.15
N ALA A 56 4.71 -0.69 8.14
CA ALA A 56 5.67 -0.60 7.03
C ALA A 56 5.63 0.76 6.33
N TRP A 57 4.45 1.40 6.31
CA TRP A 57 4.12 2.61 5.57
C TRP A 57 4.28 3.91 6.39
N THR A 58 4.81 3.84 7.61
CA THR A 58 5.11 5.04 8.41
C THR A 58 6.24 5.86 7.77
N PRO A 59 6.20 7.21 7.80
CA PRO A 59 5.11 8.04 8.36
C PRO A 59 3.90 8.16 7.43
N ALA A 60 2.74 8.46 8.03
CA ALA A 60 1.51 8.71 7.27
C ALA A 60 1.71 9.82 6.23
N GLY A 61 1.20 9.62 5.01
CA GLY A 61 1.41 10.54 3.90
C GLY A 61 2.76 10.40 3.18
N ALA A 62 3.69 9.57 3.66
CA ALA A 62 4.95 9.32 2.94
C ALA A 62 4.81 8.40 1.73
N PHE A 63 3.67 7.70 1.62
CA PHE A 63 3.35 6.81 0.54
C PHE A 63 2.02 7.19 -0.10
N GLU A 64 1.99 7.15 -1.43
CA GLU A 64 0.75 7.11 -2.17
C GLU A 64 0.40 5.66 -2.49
N ALA A 65 -0.89 5.38 -2.50
CA ALA A 65 -1.43 4.11 -2.96
C ALA A 65 -2.51 4.37 -3.99
N ARG A 66 -2.63 3.49 -4.97
CA ARG A 66 -3.76 3.43 -5.88
C ARG A 66 -4.23 2.00 -5.98
N HIS A 67 -5.52 1.83 -6.29
CA HIS A 67 -6.04 0.52 -6.65
C HIS A 67 -6.76 0.63 -7.99
N GLY A 68 -6.49 -0.32 -8.87
CA GLY A 68 -7.16 -0.47 -10.16
C GLY A 68 -8.02 -1.72 -10.14
N LEU A 69 -9.23 -1.64 -10.70
CA LEU A 69 -10.02 -2.86 -10.96
C LEU A 69 -9.34 -3.64 -12.07
N THR A 70 -9.17 -4.94 -11.85
CA THR A 70 -8.68 -5.90 -12.85
C THR A 70 -9.80 -6.87 -13.18
N GLU A 71 -9.66 -7.63 -14.27
CA GLU A 71 -10.62 -8.68 -14.65
C GLU A 71 -10.77 -9.76 -13.56
N PHE A 72 -9.78 -9.87 -12.67
CA PHE A 72 -9.73 -10.86 -11.58
C PHE A 72 -10.03 -10.26 -10.19
N GLY A 73 -10.20 -8.94 -10.07
CA GLY A 73 -10.44 -8.29 -8.78
C GLY A 73 -9.96 -6.84 -8.73
N ALA A 74 -9.03 -6.55 -7.83
CA ALA A 74 -8.42 -5.23 -7.72
C ALA A 74 -6.94 -5.31 -7.35
N ARG A 75 -6.11 -4.69 -8.18
CA ARG A 75 -4.67 -4.58 -7.99
C ARG A 75 -4.35 -3.33 -7.18
N VAL A 76 -3.47 -3.45 -6.18
CA VAL A 76 -3.00 -2.33 -5.37
C VAL A 76 -1.54 -2.05 -5.69
N GLU A 77 -1.24 -0.79 -5.94
CA GLU A 77 0.11 -0.30 -6.17
C GLU A 77 0.43 0.80 -5.15
N ALA A 78 1.69 0.89 -4.75
CA ALA A 78 2.17 1.91 -3.83
C ALA A 78 3.46 2.55 -4.35
N ARG A 79 3.62 3.84 -4.10
CA ARG A 79 4.87 4.57 -4.34
C ARG A 79 5.26 5.36 -3.11
N TYR A 80 6.56 5.49 -2.88
CA TYR A 80 7.07 6.39 -1.85
C TYR A 80 7.23 7.78 -2.45
N VAL A 81 6.60 8.78 -1.84
CA VAL A 81 6.67 10.18 -2.27
C VAL A 81 7.51 11.04 -1.35
N GLY A 82 8.07 10.46 -0.29
CA GLY A 82 8.76 11.21 0.76
C GLY A 82 7.76 11.77 1.77
N GLY A 83 8.07 11.67 3.06
CA GLY A 83 7.28 12.24 4.16
C GLY A 83 7.37 13.77 4.25
N GLY A 84 7.50 14.46 3.12
CA GLY A 84 7.36 15.91 3.01
C GLY A 84 5.93 16.20 2.64
N GLY A 85 5.15 16.71 3.58
CA GLY A 85 3.73 16.96 3.40
C GLY A 85 3.42 17.66 2.07
N ALA A 86 2.36 17.22 1.40
CA ALA A 86 1.67 18.14 0.52
C ALA A 86 1.25 19.34 1.39
N PRO A 87 1.70 20.58 1.11
CA PRO A 87 1.01 21.73 1.68
C PRO A 87 -0.46 21.58 1.27
N ARG A 88 -1.35 21.72 2.24
CA ARG A 88 -2.76 21.99 1.93
C ARG A 88 -2.76 23.28 1.11
N GLY A 89 -2.89 23.15 -0.20
CA GLY A 89 -3.34 24.23 -1.09
C GLY A 89 -4.85 24.37 -0.97
#